data_AF-A0A233SSB6-F1
#
_entry.id   AF-A0A233SSB6-F1
#
_cell.length_a   1.000
_cell.length_b   1.000
_cell.length_c   1.000
_cell.angle_alpha   90.00
_cell.angle_beta   90.00
_cell.angle_gamma   90.00
#
_symmetry.space_group_name_H-M   'P 1'
#
loop_
_entity.id
_entity.type
_entity.pdbx_description
1 polymer ?
#
loop_
_entity_poly.entity_id
_entity_poly.type
_entity_poly.pdbx_seq_one_letter_code
_entity_poly.pdbx_strand_id
1 'polypeptide(L)'
;MSLQAIDRSAAVDWSAAVDHAAPYLIEKLLKERVVDEAAEAELLFREVKRYFVMAHEDPGRSWQMHSLRVDEVWHQFILFTTEYEAYCRRFFGRYVHHAPSNAPVPDTAVPRPKPSFHEFRAYYERLFGEALPDVWYDARTLTPRRRLVNEQAGQQRIRVEGDETRLIAPDGEVLVSVNRLAAEALAFIARTGAFYVRELPGGLTDAEKVELAAALVEDKVLRASG
;
A
#
# COMPACT_ATOMS: atom_id res chain seq x y z
N MET A 1 5.41 -42.48 29.09
CA MET A 1 4.41 -41.69 28.34
C MET A 1 5.13 -40.60 27.58
N SER A 2 5.59 -40.94 26.38
CA SER A 2 6.40 -40.07 25.53
C SER A 2 5.54 -38.95 24.93
N LEU A 3 5.99 -37.71 25.06
CA LEU A 3 5.47 -36.56 24.32
C LEU A 3 5.80 -36.79 22.84
N GLN A 4 4.78 -37.05 22.01
CA GLN A 4 4.96 -37.06 20.57
C GLN A 4 5.33 -35.65 20.11
N ALA A 5 6.51 -35.56 19.51
CA ALA A 5 6.95 -34.40 18.75
C ALA A 5 5.86 -34.04 17.74
N ILE A 6 5.44 -32.77 17.76
CA ILE A 6 4.59 -32.19 16.74
C ILE A 6 5.34 -32.31 15.41
N ASP A 7 4.77 -33.09 14.51
CA ASP A 7 5.21 -33.23 13.13
C ASP A 7 5.22 -31.85 12.45
N ARG A 8 6.43 -31.30 12.24
CA ARG A 8 6.63 -30.13 11.39
C ARG A 8 6.50 -30.62 9.95
N SER A 9 5.28 -30.64 9.42
CA SER A 9 5.03 -30.80 8.00
C SER A 9 5.99 -29.88 7.23
N ALA A 10 6.75 -30.42 6.28
CA ALA A 10 7.66 -29.65 5.44
C ALA A 10 6.89 -28.46 4.86
N ALA A 11 7.26 -27.23 5.26
CA ALA A 11 6.68 -26.02 4.69
C ALA A 11 6.89 -26.08 3.18
N VAL A 12 5.83 -25.81 2.41
CA VAL A 12 5.93 -25.73 0.95
C VAL A 12 6.96 -24.66 0.61
N ASP A 13 7.96 -25.04 -0.19
CA ASP A 13 8.96 -24.08 -0.66
C ASP A 13 8.36 -23.21 -1.77
N TRP A 14 8.14 -21.95 -1.45
CA TRP A 14 7.60 -20.95 -2.36
C TRP A 14 8.68 -20.15 -3.13
N SER A 15 9.96 -20.49 -2.97
CA SER A 15 11.09 -19.80 -3.62
C SER A 15 10.88 -19.65 -5.13
N ALA A 16 10.52 -20.73 -5.83
CA ALA A 16 10.31 -20.70 -7.28
C ALA A 16 9.18 -19.75 -7.72
N ALA A 17 8.13 -19.59 -6.89
CA ALA A 17 7.07 -18.62 -7.15
C ALA A 17 7.58 -17.20 -6.91
N VAL A 18 8.21 -16.97 -5.77
CA VAL A 18 8.73 -15.64 -5.36
C VAL A 18 9.87 -15.15 -6.25
N ASP A 19 10.70 -16.05 -6.78
CA ASP A 19 11.86 -15.71 -7.63
C ASP A 19 11.51 -15.65 -9.13
N HIS A 20 10.24 -15.89 -9.50
CA HIS A 20 9.81 -15.81 -10.89
C HIS A 20 10.12 -14.44 -11.50
N ALA A 21 10.95 -14.41 -12.55
CA ALA A 21 11.34 -13.19 -13.22
C ALA A 21 10.34 -12.78 -14.31
N ALA A 22 10.04 -11.49 -14.37
CA ALA A 22 9.17 -10.89 -15.40
C ALA A 22 9.81 -9.61 -15.95
N PRO A 23 10.92 -9.70 -16.72
CA PRO A 23 11.64 -8.51 -17.19
C PRO A 23 10.75 -7.57 -18.03
N TYR A 24 9.78 -8.11 -18.77
CA TYR A 24 8.79 -7.33 -19.52
C TYR A 24 7.91 -6.44 -18.62
N LEU A 25 7.61 -6.89 -17.41
CA LEU A 25 6.85 -6.10 -16.44
C LEU A 25 7.73 -4.98 -15.88
N ILE A 26 8.99 -5.28 -15.54
CA ILE A 26 9.96 -4.29 -15.06
C ILE A 26 10.16 -3.17 -16.10
N GLU A 27 10.33 -3.54 -17.37
CA GLU A 27 10.42 -2.59 -18.48
C GLU A 27 9.19 -1.68 -18.57
N LYS A 28 7.98 -2.26 -18.50
CA LYS A 28 6.72 -1.51 -18.53
C LYS A 28 6.63 -0.51 -17.38
N LEU A 29 6.94 -0.94 -16.16
CA LEU A 29 6.84 -0.11 -14.95
C LEU A 29 7.77 1.12 -15.02
N LEU A 30 8.99 0.94 -15.54
CA LEU A 30 9.94 2.03 -15.78
C LEU A 30 9.45 2.98 -16.87
N LYS A 31 9.01 2.42 -18.01
CA LYS A 31 8.55 3.20 -19.18
C LYS A 31 7.35 4.07 -18.83
N GLU A 32 6.44 3.55 -18.02
CA GLU A 32 5.23 4.25 -17.59
C GLU A 32 5.43 5.14 -16.36
N ARG A 33 6.66 5.22 -15.84
CA ARG A 33 7.01 6.01 -14.65
C ARG A 33 6.18 5.62 -13.42
N VAL A 34 5.84 4.34 -13.33
CA VAL A 34 5.26 3.73 -12.13
C VAL A 34 6.34 3.63 -11.06
N VAL A 35 7.56 3.25 -11.45
CA VAL A 35 8.77 3.32 -10.63
C VAL A 35 9.83 4.16 -11.34
N ASP A 36 10.83 4.64 -10.61
CA ASP A 36 11.98 5.31 -11.20
C ASP A 36 13.19 4.37 -11.39
N GLU A 37 13.27 3.29 -10.61
CA GLU A 37 14.39 2.34 -10.63
C GLU A 37 13.96 0.88 -10.77
N ALA A 38 14.76 0.08 -11.49
CA ALA A 38 14.46 -1.35 -11.70
C ALA A 38 14.40 -2.14 -10.39
N ALA A 39 15.30 -1.81 -9.44
CA ALA A 39 15.35 -2.45 -8.13
C ALA A 39 14.03 -2.26 -7.34
N GLU A 40 13.39 -1.09 -7.46
CA GLU A 40 12.08 -0.83 -6.85
C GLU A 40 10.99 -1.70 -7.50
N ALA A 41 10.97 -1.80 -8.83
CA ALA A 41 10.02 -2.66 -9.53
C ALA A 41 10.20 -4.14 -9.18
N GLU A 42 11.44 -4.61 -9.06
CA GLU A 42 11.74 -5.98 -8.64
C GLU A 42 11.27 -6.26 -7.21
N LEU A 43 11.51 -5.31 -6.28
CA LEU A 43 11.02 -5.38 -4.91
C LEU A 43 9.48 -5.43 -4.87
N LEU A 44 8.80 -4.51 -5.54
CA LEU A 44 7.34 -4.48 -5.57
C LEU A 44 6.75 -5.74 -6.20
N PHE A 45 7.35 -6.25 -7.27
CA PHE A 45 6.90 -7.48 -7.90
C PHE A 45 7.15 -8.71 -7.00
N ARG A 46 8.27 -8.77 -6.27
CA ARG A 46 8.50 -9.77 -5.23
C ARG A 46 7.37 -9.76 -4.20
N GLU A 47 6.94 -8.59 -3.76
CA GLU A 47 5.86 -8.46 -2.78
C GLU A 47 4.47 -8.80 -3.34
N VAL A 48 4.19 -8.54 -4.63
CA VAL A 48 2.98 -9.08 -5.30
C VAL A 48 2.95 -10.60 -5.22
N LYS A 49 4.07 -11.26 -5.53
CA LYS A 49 4.18 -12.72 -5.51
C LYS A 49 4.05 -13.27 -4.10
N ARG A 50 4.66 -12.63 -3.10
CA ARG A 50 4.51 -12.97 -1.67
C ARG A 50 3.07 -12.81 -1.19
N TYR A 51 2.36 -11.78 -1.63
CA TYR A 51 0.94 -11.62 -1.33
C TYR A 51 0.10 -12.78 -1.89
N PHE A 52 0.38 -13.26 -3.10
CA PHE A 52 -0.34 -14.42 -3.66
C PHE A 52 -0.07 -15.70 -2.87
N VAL A 53 1.19 -15.93 -2.49
CA VAL A 53 1.57 -17.05 -1.62
C VAL A 53 0.79 -16.98 -0.30
N MET A 54 0.77 -15.82 0.34
CA MET A 54 0.05 -15.60 1.59
C MET A 54 -1.46 -15.88 1.47
N ALA A 55 -2.08 -15.37 0.40
CA ALA A 55 -3.50 -15.60 0.12
C ALA A 55 -3.80 -17.06 -0.30
N HIS A 56 -2.80 -17.78 -0.81
CA HIS A 56 -2.91 -19.19 -1.15
C HIS A 56 -2.84 -20.09 0.09
N GLU A 57 -1.91 -19.80 1.01
CA GLU A 57 -1.65 -20.58 2.23
C GLU A 57 -2.79 -20.48 3.27
N ASP A 58 -3.51 -19.35 3.32
CA ASP A 58 -4.68 -19.19 4.21
C ASP A 58 -5.91 -18.72 3.42
N PRO A 59 -6.56 -19.61 2.65
CA PRO A 59 -7.72 -19.26 1.83
C PRO A 59 -8.99 -19.02 2.66
N GLY A 60 -8.97 -19.38 3.96
CA GLY A 60 -10.08 -19.17 4.89
C GLY A 60 -10.27 -17.70 5.27
N ARG A 61 -9.26 -16.86 5.04
CA ARG A 61 -9.29 -15.42 5.32
C ARG A 61 -9.38 -14.61 4.03
N SER A 62 -9.91 -13.40 4.16
CA SER A 62 -9.97 -12.39 3.10
C SER A 62 -8.88 -11.35 3.34
N TRP A 63 -7.64 -11.70 3.03
CA TRP A 63 -6.51 -10.78 3.11
C TRP A 63 -6.76 -9.53 2.27
N GLN A 64 -6.58 -8.36 2.87
CA GLN A 64 -6.73 -7.08 2.19
C GLN A 64 -5.39 -6.65 1.60
N MET A 65 -5.42 -5.99 0.45
CA MET A 65 -4.24 -5.34 -0.09
C MET A 65 -3.95 -4.07 0.72
N HIS A 66 -2.87 -4.08 1.49
CA HIS A 66 -2.48 -2.98 2.39
C HIS A 66 -1.44 -2.02 1.79
N SER A 67 -1.02 -2.25 0.54
CA SER A 67 -0.06 -1.39 -0.14
C SER A 67 -0.59 -0.99 -1.50
N LEU A 68 -0.76 0.31 -1.71
CA LEU A 68 -1.13 0.84 -3.01
C LEU A 68 -0.01 0.65 -4.04
N ARG A 69 1.26 0.60 -3.62
CA ARG A 69 2.38 0.35 -4.54
C ARG A 69 2.42 -1.09 -5.02
N VAL A 70 2.21 -2.04 -4.12
CA VAL A 70 2.12 -3.47 -4.48
C VAL A 70 0.88 -3.71 -5.34
N ASP A 71 -0.25 -3.08 -4.99
CA ASP A 71 -1.48 -3.15 -5.78
C ASP A 71 -1.31 -2.61 -7.20
N GLU A 72 -0.64 -1.47 -7.34
CA GLU A 72 -0.33 -0.85 -8.63
C GLU A 72 0.49 -1.79 -9.53
N VAL A 73 1.50 -2.47 -8.99
CA VAL A 73 2.26 -3.47 -9.75
C VAL A 73 1.43 -4.70 -10.09
N TRP A 74 0.54 -5.14 -9.20
CA TRP A 74 -0.38 -6.24 -9.50
C TRP A 74 -1.33 -5.87 -10.66
N HIS A 75 -1.88 -4.65 -10.66
CA HIS A 75 -2.67 -4.15 -11.79
C HIS A 75 -1.89 -4.20 -13.11
N GLN A 76 -0.62 -3.80 -13.12
CA GLN A 76 0.21 -3.88 -14.32
C GLN A 76 0.52 -5.31 -14.74
N PHE A 77 0.73 -6.22 -13.78
CA PHE A 77 1.03 -7.62 -14.08
C PHE A 77 -0.17 -8.35 -14.72
N ILE A 78 -1.39 -8.09 -14.26
CA ILE A 78 -2.61 -8.70 -14.83
C ILE A 78 -2.78 -8.39 -16.32
N LEU A 79 -2.28 -7.24 -16.80
CA LEU A 79 -2.37 -6.85 -18.20
C LEU A 79 -1.54 -7.74 -19.14
N PHE A 80 -0.53 -8.44 -18.63
CA PHE A 80 0.19 -9.49 -19.35
C PHE A 80 -0.59 -10.80 -19.23
N THR A 81 -1.79 -10.84 -19.81
CA THR A 81 -2.81 -11.85 -19.48
C THR A 81 -2.33 -13.29 -19.66
N THR A 82 -1.54 -13.57 -20.70
CA THR A 82 -1.00 -14.91 -20.97
C THR A 82 0.04 -15.32 -19.94
N GLU A 83 1.00 -14.43 -19.66
CA GLU A 83 2.05 -14.68 -18.68
C GLU A 83 1.52 -14.73 -17.26
N TYR A 84 0.55 -13.87 -16.93
CA TYR A 84 -0.14 -13.82 -15.65
C TYR A 84 -0.92 -15.12 -15.40
N GLU A 85 -1.72 -15.58 -16.37
CA GLU A 85 -2.42 -16.85 -16.24
C GLU A 85 -1.44 -18.02 -16.09
N ALA A 86 -0.40 -18.06 -16.92
CA ALA A 86 0.61 -19.12 -16.85
C ALA A 86 1.32 -19.16 -15.49
N TYR A 87 1.70 -18.00 -14.96
CA TYR A 87 2.27 -17.85 -13.61
C TYR A 87 1.30 -18.37 -12.54
N CYS A 88 0.06 -17.89 -12.55
CA CYS A 88 -0.94 -18.28 -11.57
C CYS A 88 -1.25 -19.79 -11.59
N ARG A 89 -1.44 -20.36 -12.79
CA ARG A 89 -1.69 -21.80 -12.96
C ARG A 89 -0.51 -22.63 -12.50
N ARG A 90 0.71 -22.23 -12.87
CA ARG A 90 1.94 -22.95 -12.53
C ARG A 90 2.16 -23.05 -11.02
N PHE A 91 1.98 -21.95 -10.29
CA PHE A 91 2.37 -21.90 -8.87
C PHE A 91 1.20 -22.11 -7.92
N PHE A 92 -0.03 -21.72 -8.29
CA PHE A 92 -1.19 -21.79 -7.39
C PHE A 92 -2.29 -22.74 -7.88
N GLY A 93 -2.14 -23.35 -9.06
CA GLY A 93 -3.14 -24.23 -9.68
C GLY A 93 -4.41 -23.52 -10.16
N ARG A 94 -4.56 -22.22 -9.87
CA ARG A 94 -5.75 -21.42 -10.15
C ARG A 94 -5.37 -19.99 -10.51
N TYR A 95 -6.26 -19.31 -11.22
CA TYR A 95 -6.16 -17.87 -11.44
C TYR A 95 -6.31 -17.13 -10.11
N VAL A 96 -5.39 -16.22 -9.80
CA VAL A 96 -5.52 -15.34 -8.62
C VAL A 96 -6.29 -14.10 -9.06
N HIS A 97 -7.54 -13.99 -8.64
CA HIS A 97 -8.39 -12.87 -9.03
C HIS A 97 -8.06 -11.62 -8.23
N HIS A 98 -7.93 -10.49 -8.93
CA HIS A 98 -7.98 -9.16 -8.34
C HIS A 98 -9.40 -8.63 -8.40
N ALA A 99 -9.85 -7.98 -7.32
CA ALA A 99 -11.13 -7.28 -7.29
C ALA A 99 -10.97 -5.96 -6.51
N PRO A 100 -11.40 -4.82 -7.06
CA PRO A 100 -11.40 -3.56 -6.34
C PRO A 100 -12.38 -3.62 -5.15
N SER A 101 -12.22 -2.72 -4.18
CA SER A 101 -13.03 -2.69 -2.96
C SER A 101 -14.53 -2.45 -3.20
N ASN A 102 -14.90 -1.90 -4.36
CA ASN A 102 -16.27 -1.68 -4.80
C ASN A 102 -16.81 -2.77 -5.73
N ALA A 103 -16.09 -3.89 -5.90
CA ALA A 103 -16.57 -4.99 -6.73
C ALA A 103 -17.86 -5.59 -6.16
N PRO A 104 -18.81 -6.00 -7.02
CA PRO A 104 -20.01 -6.69 -6.58
C PRO A 104 -19.65 -7.96 -5.78
N VAL A 105 -20.28 -8.12 -4.62
CA VAL A 105 -20.20 -9.37 -3.86
C VAL A 105 -21.32 -10.28 -4.33
N PRO A 106 -21.04 -11.47 -4.86
CA PRO A 106 -22.09 -12.41 -5.24
C PRO A 106 -22.95 -12.78 -4.03
N ASP A 107 -24.26 -12.92 -4.23
CA ASP A 107 -25.19 -13.32 -3.15
C ASP A 107 -24.82 -14.67 -2.51
N THR A 108 -24.07 -15.52 -3.23
CA THR A 108 -23.60 -16.83 -2.78
C THR A 108 -22.26 -16.77 -2.03
N ALA A 109 -21.66 -15.60 -1.87
CA ALA A 109 -20.34 -15.48 -1.26
C ALA A 109 -20.43 -15.74 0.25
N VAL A 110 -19.62 -16.69 0.73
CA VAL A 110 -19.45 -16.91 2.17
C VAL A 110 -18.53 -15.82 2.73
N PRO A 111 -18.99 -15.02 3.72
CA PRO A 111 -18.13 -14.03 4.35
C PRO A 111 -16.91 -14.70 4.99
N ARG A 112 -15.72 -14.18 4.69
CA ARG A 112 -14.47 -14.60 5.32
C ARG A 112 -13.98 -13.51 6.28
N PRO A 113 -13.32 -13.87 7.40
CA PRO A 113 -12.69 -12.89 8.27
C PRO A 113 -11.73 -12.00 7.47
N LYS A 114 -11.76 -10.69 7.75
CA LYS A 114 -10.85 -9.69 7.17
C LYS A 114 -9.82 -9.32 8.25
N PRO A 115 -8.60 -9.89 8.21
CA PRO A 115 -7.60 -9.62 9.23
C PRO A 115 -7.19 -8.15 9.22
N SER A 116 -6.82 -7.64 10.39
CA SER A 116 -6.20 -6.32 10.54
C SER A 116 -4.80 -6.29 9.91
N PHE A 117 -4.27 -5.09 9.69
CA PHE A 117 -2.89 -4.93 9.21
C PHE A 117 -1.85 -5.54 10.17
N HIS A 118 -2.12 -5.51 11.48
CA HIS A 118 -1.25 -6.17 12.46
C HIS A 118 -1.21 -7.69 12.27
N GLU A 119 -2.37 -8.32 12.05
CA GLU A 119 -2.45 -9.74 11.76
C GLU A 119 -1.84 -10.10 10.40
N PHE A 120 -2.02 -9.24 9.38
CA PHE A 120 -1.34 -9.37 8.08
C PHE A 120 0.17 -9.40 8.26
N ARG A 121 0.74 -8.41 8.97
CA ARG A 121 2.18 -8.35 9.26
C ARG A 121 2.65 -9.61 9.98
N ALA A 122 1.99 -9.98 11.07
CA ALA A 122 2.39 -11.16 11.86
C ALA A 122 2.32 -12.47 11.06
N TYR A 123 1.33 -12.60 10.15
CA TYR A 123 1.22 -13.76 9.27
C TYR A 123 2.34 -13.76 8.21
N TYR A 124 2.59 -12.63 7.56
CA TYR A 124 3.67 -12.44 6.59
C TYR A 124 5.03 -12.82 7.20
N GLU A 125 5.37 -12.23 8.35
CA GLU A 125 6.67 -12.41 8.99
C GLU A 125 6.90 -13.86 9.43
N ARG A 126 5.84 -14.54 9.90
CA ARG A 126 5.91 -15.97 10.20
C ARG A 126 6.12 -16.81 8.95
N LEU A 127 5.44 -16.49 7.85
CA LEU A 127 5.47 -17.28 6.61
C LEU A 127 6.82 -17.16 5.89
N PHE A 128 7.39 -15.95 5.82
CA PHE A 128 8.63 -15.70 5.08
C PHE A 128 9.89 -15.65 5.96
N GLY A 129 9.74 -15.57 7.28
CA GLY A 129 10.88 -15.44 8.20
C GLY A 129 11.61 -14.10 8.08
N GLU A 130 10.99 -13.10 7.46
CA GLU A 130 11.55 -11.77 7.19
C GLU A 130 10.59 -10.70 7.70
N ALA A 131 11.14 -9.56 8.14
CA ALA A 131 10.34 -8.40 8.52
C ALA A 131 9.56 -7.86 7.31
N LEU A 132 8.36 -7.34 7.57
CA LEU A 132 7.47 -6.80 6.54
C LEU A 132 8.07 -5.51 5.94
N PRO A 133 8.47 -5.49 4.63
CA PRO A 133 9.28 -4.39 4.08
C PRO A 133 8.50 -3.07 3.94
N ASP A 134 9.22 -1.96 3.80
CA ASP A 134 8.67 -0.60 3.81
C ASP A 134 7.62 -0.35 2.70
N VAL A 135 7.67 -1.11 1.61
CA VAL A 135 6.69 -1.01 0.53
C VAL A 135 5.27 -1.37 0.96
N TRP A 136 5.09 -1.96 2.14
CA TRP A 136 3.78 -2.24 2.74
C TRP A 136 3.19 -1.10 3.59
N TYR A 137 3.88 0.03 3.70
CA TYR A 137 3.38 1.22 4.40
C TYR A 137 3.22 2.37 3.41
N ASP A 138 1.98 2.74 3.10
CA ASP A 138 1.70 3.77 2.09
C ASP A 138 2.36 5.12 2.41
N ALA A 139 2.44 5.50 3.69
CA ALA A 139 3.12 6.72 4.12
C ALA A 139 4.61 6.75 3.72
N ARG A 140 5.27 5.58 3.64
CA ARG A 140 6.70 5.44 3.31
C ARG A 140 6.96 5.34 1.81
N THR A 141 5.92 5.33 0.99
CA THR A 141 6.03 5.12 -0.46
C THR A 141 5.28 6.15 -1.29
N LEU A 142 4.95 7.29 -0.69
CA LEU A 142 4.31 8.38 -1.41
C LEU A 142 5.24 8.93 -2.49
N THR A 143 4.64 9.27 -3.63
CA THR A 143 5.31 9.96 -4.73
C THR A 143 4.58 11.26 -5.02
N PRO A 144 5.18 12.22 -5.74
CA PRO A 144 4.48 13.43 -6.19
C PRO A 144 3.21 13.14 -7.00
N ARG A 145 3.09 11.94 -7.60
CA ARG A 145 1.92 11.51 -8.39
C ARG A 145 0.87 10.79 -7.56
N ARG A 146 1.10 10.53 -6.27
CA ARG A 146 0.12 9.86 -5.42
C ARG A 146 -1.05 10.80 -5.12
N ARG A 147 -2.27 10.30 -5.30
CA ARG A 147 -3.50 10.98 -4.91
C ARG A 147 -3.74 10.77 -3.41
N LEU A 148 -4.09 11.84 -2.73
CA LEU A 148 -4.50 11.86 -1.34
C LEU A 148 -5.95 12.31 -1.23
N VAL A 149 -6.62 11.82 -0.20
CA VAL A 149 -8.00 12.18 0.16
C VAL A 149 -8.00 12.71 1.58
N ASN A 150 -8.66 13.85 1.77
CA ASN A 150 -8.96 14.45 3.05
C ASN A 150 -10.48 14.43 3.28
N GLU A 151 -10.96 13.50 4.09
CA GLU A 151 -12.40 13.35 4.38
C GLU A 151 -12.94 14.49 5.27
N GLN A 152 -12.05 15.22 5.95
CA GLN A 152 -12.38 16.33 6.85
C GLN A 152 -12.15 17.71 6.19
N ALA A 153 -11.89 17.74 4.88
CA ALA A 153 -11.72 18.98 4.14
C ALA A 153 -12.96 19.90 4.29
N GLY A 154 -12.70 21.18 4.52
CA GLY A 154 -13.72 22.20 4.79
C GLY A 154 -14.18 22.28 6.25
N GLN A 155 -13.86 21.28 7.08
CA GLN A 155 -14.19 21.26 8.50
C GLN A 155 -12.97 21.61 9.37
N GLN A 156 -11.77 21.33 8.88
CA GLN A 156 -10.50 21.66 9.52
C GLN A 156 -10.18 23.16 9.42
N ARG A 157 -9.37 23.66 10.36
CA ARG A 157 -8.90 25.05 10.40
C ARG A 157 -7.39 25.10 10.52
N ILE A 158 -6.79 26.20 10.08
CA ILE A 158 -5.38 26.48 10.32
C ILE A 158 -5.22 27.53 11.41
N ARG A 159 -4.16 27.41 12.22
CA ARG A 159 -3.76 28.42 13.20
C ARG A 159 -2.27 28.66 13.08
N VAL A 160 -1.89 29.93 12.94
CA VAL A 160 -0.48 30.34 12.83
C VAL A 160 -0.06 30.95 14.16
N GLU A 161 0.99 30.41 14.78
CA GLU A 161 1.54 30.88 16.04
C GLU A 161 3.06 30.96 15.93
N GLY A 162 3.60 32.19 15.85
CA GLY A 162 5.03 32.41 15.66
C GLY A 162 5.52 31.88 14.30
N ASP A 163 6.41 30.89 14.35
CA ASP A 163 6.96 30.21 13.17
C ASP A 163 6.31 28.84 12.90
N GLU A 164 5.25 28.51 13.64
CA GLU A 164 4.49 27.27 13.45
C GLU A 164 3.14 27.55 12.79
N THR A 165 2.71 26.61 11.95
CA THR A 165 1.34 26.52 11.46
C THR A 165 0.76 25.17 11.85
N ARG A 166 -0.42 25.21 12.47
CA ARG A 166 -1.12 24.04 13.00
C ARG A 166 -2.38 23.78 12.19
N LEU A 167 -2.61 22.52 11.84
CA LEU A 167 -3.90 22.05 11.35
C LEU A 167 -4.73 21.58 12.53
N ILE A 168 -5.96 22.06 12.62
CA ILE A 168 -6.86 21.84 13.75
C ILE A 168 -8.12 21.13 13.25
N ALA A 169 -8.50 20.06 13.93
CA ALA A 169 -9.73 19.33 13.72
C ALA A 169 -10.98 20.15 14.11
N PRO A 170 -12.19 19.74 13.69
CA PRO A 170 -13.42 20.47 14.01
C PRO A 170 -13.71 20.59 15.52
N ASP A 171 -13.24 19.62 16.32
CA ASP A 171 -13.37 19.56 17.78
C ASP A 171 -12.28 20.36 18.53
N GLY A 172 -11.32 20.94 17.81
CA GLY A 172 -10.23 21.73 18.37
C GLY A 172 -8.92 20.97 18.61
N GLU A 173 -8.86 19.66 18.34
CA GLU A 173 -7.61 18.88 18.41
C GLU A 173 -6.59 19.39 17.38
N VAL A 174 -5.31 19.46 17.78
CA VAL A 174 -4.21 19.76 16.86
C VAL A 174 -3.82 18.47 16.15
N LEU A 175 -4.08 18.40 14.85
CA LEU A 175 -3.80 17.24 14.00
C LEU A 175 -2.33 17.19 13.57
N VAL A 176 -1.74 18.34 13.25
CA VAL A 176 -0.31 18.46 12.90
C VAL A 176 0.19 19.85 13.22
N SER A 177 1.49 19.98 13.52
CA SER A 177 2.21 21.24 13.60
C SER A 177 3.40 21.19 12.65
N VAL A 178 3.53 22.19 11.79
CA VAL A 178 4.63 22.30 10.80
C VAL A 178 5.23 23.70 10.83
N ASN A 179 6.43 23.84 10.27
CA ASN A 179 7.02 25.17 10.07
C ASN A 179 6.15 26.02 9.13
N ARG A 180 6.13 27.34 9.35
CA ARG A 180 5.39 28.33 8.55
C ARG A 180 5.65 28.25 7.03
N LEU A 181 6.79 27.71 6.59
CA LEU A 181 7.04 27.43 5.17
C LEU A 181 5.95 26.54 4.53
N ALA A 182 5.39 25.59 5.29
CA ALA A 182 4.31 24.71 4.83
C ALA A 182 2.89 25.27 5.09
N ALA A 183 2.75 26.54 5.50
CA ALA A 183 1.47 27.12 5.86
C ALA A 183 0.45 27.13 4.71
N GLU A 184 0.90 27.49 3.50
CA GLU A 184 0.04 27.48 2.31
C GLU A 184 -0.42 26.06 1.96
N ALA A 185 0.48 25.07 2.09
CA ALA A 185 0.16 23.66 1.88
C ALA A 185 -0.88 23.17 2.88
N LEU A 186 -0.73 23.45 4.18
CA LEU A 186 -1.75 23.12 5.19
C LEU A 186 -3.08 23.84 4.95
N ALA A 187 -3.04 25.11 4.55
CA ALA A 187 -4.24 25.86 4.20
C ALA A 187 -4.99 25.23 3.02
N PHE A 188 -4.25 24.78 2.01
CA PHE A 188 -4.79 24.05 0.86
C PHE A 188 -5.39 22.72 1.27
N ILE A 189 -4.67 21.92 2.07
CA ILE A 189 -5.12 20.62 2.59
C ILE A 189 -6.42 20.76 3.37
N ALA A 190 -6.51 21.75 4.26
CA ALA A 190 -7.70 21.99 5.09
C ALA A 190 -8.97 22.24 4.29
N ARG A 191 -8.86 22.67 3.02
CA ARG A 191 -10.00 23.02 2.15
C ARG A 191 -10.21 22.08 0.98
N THR A 192 -9.28 21.17 0.70
CA THR A 192 -9.27 20.37 -0.53
C THR A 192 -9.47 18.89 -0.21
N GLY A 193 -10.62 18.34 -0.64
CA GLY A 193 -11.00 16.97 -0.32
C GLY A 193 -10.19 15.88 -1.04
N ALA A 194 -9.64 16.19 -2.22
CA ALA A 194 -8.73 15.29 -2.91
C ALA A 194 -7.76 16.05 -3.81
N PHE A 195 -6.51 15.63 -3.83
CA PHE A 195 -5.42 16.28 -4.56
C PHE A 195 -4.25 15.31 -4.75
N TYR A 196 -3.37 15.59 -5.69
CA TYR A 196 -2.08 14.93 -5.85
C TYR A 196 -1.02 15.62 -4.98
N VAL A 197 -0.04 14.85 -4.47
CA VAL A 197 1.06 15.41 -3.66
C VAL A 197 1.76 16.59 -4.37
N ARG A 198 2.00 16.48 -5.68
CA ARG A 198 2.61 17.56 -6.50
C ARG A 198 1.83 18.88 -6.51
N GLU A 199 0.53 18.85 -6.23
CA GLU A 199 -0.35 20.02 -6.24
C GLU A 199 -0.24 20.87 -4.97
N LEU A 200 0.47 20.40 -3.94
CA LEU A 200 0.70 21.18 -2.73
C LEU A 200 1.41 22.51 -3.06
N PRO A 201 0.85 23.67 -2.66
CA PRO A 201 1.42 25.01 -2.93
C PRO A 201 2.51 25.39 -1.92
N GLY A 202 2.92 26.67 -1.91
CA GLY A 202 3.88 27.20 -0.93
C GLY A 202 5.35 27.12 -1.32
N GLY A 203 5.66 26.84 -2.59
CA GLY A 203 7.05 26.79 -3.08
C GLY A 203 7.88 25.61 -2.57
N LEU A 204 7.24 24.62 -1.93
CA LEU A 204 7.87 23.39 -1.49
C LEU A 204 8.44 22.61 -2.68
N THR A 205 9.61 22.00 -2.47
CA THR A 205 10.19 21.00 -3.38
C THR A 205 9.34 19.72 -3.37
N ASP A 206 9.49 18.86 -4.38
CA ASP A 206 8.78 17.57 -4.42
C ASP A 206 9.10 16.69 -3.22
N ALA A 207 10.33 16.74 -2.71
CA ALA A 207 10.73 16.01 -1.50
C ALA A 207 9.98 16.53 -0.26
N GLU A 208 9.96 17.84 -0.03
CA GLU A 208 9.23 18.45 1.10
C GLU A 208 7.72 18.19 1.03
N LYS A 209 7.14 18.19 -0.18
CA LYS A 209 5.73 17.83 -0.38
C LYS A 209 5.45 16.38 0.01
N VAL A 210 6.34 15.46 -0.38
CA VAL A 210 6.24 14.04 -0.03
C VAL A 210 6.40 13.83 1.48
N GLU A 211 7.36 14.50 2.12
CA GLU A 211 7.57 14.42 3.57
C GLU A 211 6.36 14.91 4.36
N LEU A 212 5.82 16.09 4.00
CA LEU A 212 4.61 16.62 4.61
C LEU A 212 3.42 15.67 4.44
N ALA A 213 3.22 15.17 3.22
CA ALA A 213 2.16 14.22 2.93
C ALA A 213 2.32 12.91 3.70
N ALA A 214 3.55 12.41 3.83
CA ALA A 214 3.86 11.16 4.53
C ALA A 214 3.50 11.25 6.00
N ALA A 215 3.91 12.34 6.67
CA ALA A 215 3.54 12.60 8.06
C ALA A 215 2.02 12.62 8.26
N LEU A 216 1.30 13.31 7.38
CA LEU A 216 -0.17 13.39 7.45
C LEU A 216 -0.88 12.06 7.16
N VAL A 217 -0.29 11.17 6.36
CA VAL A 217 -0.82 9.82 6.12
C VAL A 217 -0.52 8.90 7.32
N GLU A 218 0.67 8.99 7.90
CA GLU A 218 1.05 8.25 9.11
C GLU A 218 0.12 8.60 10.29
N ASP A 219 -0.15 9.89 10.48
CA ASP A 219 -1.06 10.42 11.51
C ASP A 219 -2.55 10.27 11.13
N LYS A 220 -2.86 9.63 9.99
CA LYS A 220 -4.23 9.35 9.50
C LYS A 220 -5.08 10.61 9.26
N VAL A 221 -4.45 11.76 9.10
CA VAL A 221 -5.11 13.00 8.68
C VAL A 221 -5.50 12.91 7.20
N LEU A 222 -4.63 12.31 6.39
CA LEU A 222 -4.87 12.04 4.98
C LEU A 222 -4.87 10.54 4.73
N ARG A 223 -5.60 10.13 3.68
CA ARG A 223 -5.55 8.76 3.17
C ARG A 223 -4.98 8.75 1.77
N ALA A 224 -3.97 7.91 1.52
CA ALA A 224 -3.52 7.63 0.17
C ALA A 224 -4.60 6.88 -0.61
N SER A 225 -4.75 7.17 -1.90
CA SER A 225 -5.68 6.48 -2.80
C SER A 225 -4.97 6.06 -4.07
N GLY A 226 -5.22 4.82 -4.49
CA GLY A 226 -5.10 4.35 -5.88
C GLY A 226 -6.36 4.67 -6.66
#